data_AF-A0A944YK07-F1
#
_entry.id   AF-A0A944YK07-F1
#
_cell.length_a   1.000
_cell.length_b   1.000
_cell.length_c   1.000
_cell.angle_alpha   90.00
_cell.angle_beta   90.00
_cell.angle_gamma   90.00
#
_symmetry.space_group_name_H-M   'P 1'
#
loop_
_entity.id
_entity.type
_entity.pdbx_description
1 polymer ?
#
loop_
_entity_poly.entity_id
_entity_poly.type
_entity_poly.pdbx_seq_one_letter_code
_entity_poly.pdbx_strand_id
1 'polypeptide(L)'
;MKKLLLVPALLVSFLASVSAFAVEGLAVIDMRTAVLATQVSKATFTALEEESEYAGNVEQAQLLQADRQAIAEKLQKDGETLSQAEIAQMQKDIQDKS
;
A
#
# COMPACT_ATOMS: atom_id res chain seq x y z
N MET A 1 -37.91 -16.13 36.23
CA MET A 1 -38.17 -16.00 34.78
C MET A 1 -38.03 -14.56 34.21
N LYS A 2 -37.63 -13.54 34.99
CA LYS A 2 -37.48 -12.15 34.48
C LYS A 2 -36.19 -11.90 33.67
N LYS A 3 -35.12 -12.68 33.88
CA LYS A 3 -33.84 -12.50 33.15
C LYS A 3 -33.80 -13.15 31.76
N LEU A 4 -34.76 -14.02 31.45
CA LEU A 4 -34.82 -14.74 30.17
C LEU A 4 -35.31 -13.85 29.00
N LEU A 5 -36.07 -12.79 29.30
CA LEU A 5 -36.51 -11.79 28.31
C LEU A 5 -35.50 -10.64 28.12
N LEU A 6 -34.55 -10.50 29.04
CA LEU A 6 -33.57 -9.42 29.03
C LEU A 6 -32.49 -9.65 27.96
N VAL A 7 -32.09 -10.90 27.76
CA VAL A 7 -31.12 -11.30 26.75
C VAL A 7 -31.61 -11.06 25.30
N PRO A 8 -32.80 -11.51 24.88
CA PRO A 8 -33.30 -11.23 23.53
C PRO A 8 -33.60 -9.73 23.33
N ALA A 9 -34.08 -9.02 24.36
CA ALA A 9 -34.29 -7.57 24.28
C ALA A 9 -32.97 -6.81 24.08
N LEU A 10 -31.90 -7.23 24.78
CA LEU A 10 -30.57 -6.65 24.60
C LEU A 10 -30.03 -6.94 23.19
N LEU A 11 -30.26 -8.15 22.67
CA LEU A 11 -29.80 -8.54 21.34
C LEU A 11 -30.50 -7.73 20.22
N VAL A 12 -31.81 -7.51 20.35
CA VAL A 12 -32.57 -6.66 19.41
C VAL A 12 -32.11 -5.22 19.48
N SER A 13 -31.82 -4.69 20.67
CA SER A 13 -31.28 -3.33 20.82
C SER A 13 -29.87 -3.17 20.23
N PHE A 14 -29.05 -4.24 20.28
CA PHE A 14 -27.72 -4.25 19.71
C PHE A 14 -27.74 -4.36 18.17
N LEU A 15 -28.71 -5.07 17.61
CA LEU A 15 -28.91 -5.14 16.16
C LEU A 15 -29.53 -3.85 15.59
N ALA A 16 -30.31 -3.12 16.39
CA ALA A 16 -30.92 -1.86 16.00
C ALA A 16 -29.99 -0.64 16.13
N SER A 17 -28.82 -0.76 16.77
CA SER A 17 -27.87 0.35 16.96
C SER A 17 -27.03 0.67 15.71
N VAL A 18 -27.07 -0.19 14.69
CA VAL A 18 -26.34 0.00 13.44
C VAL A 18 -27.25 0.70 12.44
N SER A 19 -27.40 2.00 12.59
CA SER A 19 -28.06 2.80 11.56
C SER A 19 -27.26 4.04 11.21
N ALA A 20 -26.35 3.88 10.25
CA ALA A 20 -25.80 4.99 9.48
C ALA A 20 -26.86 5.39 8.43
N PHE A 21 -27.84 6.18 8.84
CA PHE A 21 -28.82 6.72 7.91
C PHE A 21 -28.18 7.83 7.07
N ALA A 22 -28.40 7.80 5.76
CA ALA A 22 -28.14 8.95 4.90
C ALA A 22 -29.10 10.07 5.32
N VAL A 23 -28.56 11.20 5.79
CA VAL A 23 -29.37 12.36 6.16
C VAL A 23 -29.66 13.15 4.88
N GLU A 24 -30.95 13.40 4.62
CA GLU A 24 -31.38 14.18 3.46
C GLU A 24 -30.75 15.58 3.50
N GLY A 25 -30.11 15.99 2.41
CA GLY A 25 -29.39 17.27 2.32
C GLY A 25 -27.96 17.29 2.85
N LEU A 26 -27.44 16.18 3.40
CA LEU A 26 -26.04 16.05 3.81
C LEU A 26 -25.29 15.04 2.94
N ALA A 27 -24.23 15.50 2.29
CA ALA A 27 -23.29 14.66 1.57
C ALA A 27 -21.87 14.90 2.11
N VAL A 28 -21.13 13.80 2.31
CA VAL A 28 -19.70 13.87 2.63
C VAL A 28 -18.93 13.59 1.36
N ILE A 29 -18.14 14.56 0.91
CA ILE A 29 -17.30 14.44 -0.28
C ILE A 29 -15.88 14.17 0.17
N ASP A 30 -15.31 13.05 -0.26
CA ASP A 30 -13.86 12.87 -0.24
C ASP A 30 -13.26 13.72 -1.36
N MET A 31 -12.81 14.93 -0.99
CA MET A 31 -12.25 15.89 -1.95
C MET A 31 -11.01 15.34 -2.66
N ARG A 32 -10.19 14.52 -2.01
CA ARG A 32 -9.02 13.90 -2.65
C ARG A 32 -9.48 12.98 -3.77
N THR A 33 -10.41 12.08 -3.46
CA THR A 33 -10.95 11.16 -4.47
C THR A 33 -11.70 11.92 -5.57
N ALA A 34 -12.50 12.92 -5.20
CA ALA A 34 -13.27 13.72 -6.16
C ALA A 34 -12.38 14.49 -7.14
N VAL A 35 -11.29 15.10 -6.65
CA VAL A 35 -10.33 15.83 -7.49
C VAL A 35 -9.54 14.86 -8.37
N LEU A 36 -8.97 13.80 -7.78
CA LEU A 36 -8.14 12.85 -8.51
C LEU A 36 -8.92 12.02 -9.55
N ALA A 37 -10.22 11.82 -9.33
CA ALA A 37 -11.09 11.12 -10.28
C ALA A 37 -11.47 11.96 -11.50
N THR A 38 -11.18 13.27 -11.51
CA THR A 38 -11.51 14.14 -12.65
C THR A 38 -10.74 13.75 -13.90
N GLN A 39 -11.34 14.02 -15.06
CA GLN A 39 -10.70 13.75 -16.35
C GLN A 39 -9.43 14.58 -16.55
N VAL A 40 -9.38 15.80 -16.02
CA VAL A 40 -8.20 16.66 -16.05
C VAL A 40 -7.07 16.04 -15.24
N SER A 41 -7.34 15.63 -13.99
CA SER A 41 -6.32 14.97 -13.17
C SER A 41 -5.80 13.70 -13.82
N LYS A 42 -6.67 12.85 -14.38
CA LYS A 42 -6.24 11.65 -15.12
C LYS A 42 -5.32 11.99 -16.29
N ALA A 43 -5.70 12.97 -17.11
CA ALA A 43 -4.89 13.40 -18.24
C ALA A 43 -3.52 13.95 -17.81
N THR A 44 -3.48 14.73 -16.73
CA THR A 44 -2.23 15.25 -16.16
C THR A 44 -1.35 14.11 -15.63
N PHE A 45 -1.91 13.10 -14.94
CA PHE A 45 -1.12 11.95 -14.49
C PHE A 45 -0.57 11.14 -15.65
N THR A 46 -1.36 10.87 -16.69
CA THR A 46 -0.86 10.18 -17.89
C THR A 46 0.27 10.96 -18.55
N ALA A 47 0.14 12.29 -18.67
CA ALA A 47 1.20 13.12 -19.23
C ALA A 47 2.49 13.10 -18.37
N LEU A 48 2.36 13.06 -17.04
CA LEU A 48 3.50 12.90 -16.13
C LEU A 48 4.14 11.51 -16.24
N GLU A 49 3.34 10.46 -16.40
CA GLU A 49 3.83 9.08 -16.59
C GLU A 49 4.61 8.93 -17.90
N GLU A 50 4.18 9.61 -18.96
CA GLU A 50 4.83 9.61 -20.28
C GLU A 50 6.04 10.55 -20.36
N GLU A 51 6.25 11.41 -19.35
CA GLU A 51 7.41 12.28 -19.29
C GLU A 51 8.68 11.44 -19.19
N SER A 52 9.60 11.63 -20.14
CA SER A 52 10.78 10.75 -20.30
C SER A 52 11.65 10.67 -19.05
N GLU A 53 11.73 11.75 -18.28
CA GLU A 53 12.48 11.79 -17.02
C GLU A 53 11.79 10.96 -15.94
N TYR A 54 10.46 11.11 -15.79
CA TYR A 54 9.69 10.31 -14.83
C TYR A 54 9.74 8.82 -15.18
N ALA A 55 9.48 8.48 -16.44
CA ALA A 55 9.54 7.10 -16.92
C ALA A 55 10.92 6.47 -16.69
N GLY A 56 12.00 7.21 -17.00
CA GLY A 56 13.38 6.76 -16.76
C GLY A 56 13.69 6.57 -15.28
N ASN A 57 13.21 7.46 -14.41
CA ASN A 57 13.38 7.33 -12.97
C ASN A 57 12.61 6.13 -12.40
N VAL A 58 11.41 5.85 -12.92
CA VAL A 58 10.61 4.66 -12.54
C VAL A 58 11.34 3.38 -12.96
N GLU A 59 11.84 3.32 -14.18
CA GLU A 59 12.62 2.17 -14.67
C GLU A 59 13.87 1.95 -13.81
N GLN A 60 14.62 3.02 -13.52
CA GLN A 60 15.78 2.96 -12.65
C GLN A 60 15.44 2.45 -11.24
N ALA A 61 14.34 2.92 -10.67
CA ALA A 61 13.87 2.47 -9.36
C ALA A 61 13.48 0.98 -9.36
N GLN A 62 12.83 0.51 -10.44
CA GLN A 62 12.49 -0.91 -10.59
C GLN A 62 13.73 -1.78 -10.73
N LEU A 63 14.73 -1.36 -11.52
CA LEU A 63 16.00 -2.06 -11.64
C LEU A 63 16.72 -2.15 -10.29
N LEU A 64 16.72 -1.05 -9.53
CA LEU A 64 17.31 -1.00 -8.19
C LEU A 64 16.63 -1.97 -7.22
N GLN A 65 15.30 -2.06 -7.27
CA GLN A 65 14.53 -3.00 -6.46
C GLN A 65 14.80 -4.45 -6.86
N ALA A 66 14.83 -4.74 -8.16
CA ALA A 66 15.13 -6.07 -8.68
C ALA A 66 16.54 -6.53 -8.27
N ASP A 67 17.53 -5.65 -8.38
CA ASP A 67 18.90 -5.91 -7.94
C ASP A 67 18.97 -6.23 -6.44
N ARG A 68 18.29 -5.43 -5.60
CA ARG A 68 18.25 -5.67 -4.15
C ARG A 68 17.63 -7.02 -3.83
N GLN A 69 16.56 -7.39 -4.52
CA GLN A 69 15.92 -8.68 -4.35
C GLN A 69 16.85 -9.82 -4.78
N ALA A 70 17.52 -9.70 -5.92
CA ALA A 70 18.47 -10.69 -6.40
C ALA A 70 19.64 -10.89 -5.42
N ILE A 71 20.17 -9.80 -4.84
CA ILE A 71 21.23 -9.89 -3.82
C ILE A 71 20.71 -10.58 -2.56
N ALA A 72 19.49 -10.26 -2.11
CA ALA A 72 18.87 -10.90 -0.95
C ALA A 72 18.64 -12.40 -1.18
N GLU A 73 18.15 -12.79 -2.36
CA GLU A 73 17.95 -14.19 -2.75
C GLU A 73 19.28 -14.95 -2.82
N LYS A 74 20.33 -14.33 -3.38
CA LYS A 74 21.68 -14.92 -3.43
C LYS A 74 22.26 -15.10 -2.03
N LEU A 75 22.11 -14.11 -1.14
CA LEU A 75 22.54 -14.22 0.26
C LEU A 75 21.79 -15.33 1.00
N GLN A 76 20.48 -15.47 0.76
CA GLN A 76 19.68 -16.52 1.39
C GLN A 76 20.06 -17.91 0.89
N LYS A 77 20.30 -18.07 -0.42
CA LYS A 77 20.53 -19.38 -1.05
C LYS A 77 21.97 -19.85 -0.92
N ASP A 78 22.91 -18.95 -1.19
CA ASP A 78 24.32 -19.28 -1.32
C ASP A 78 25.12 -18.83 -0.09
N GLY A 79 24.48 -18.20 0.91
CA GLY A 79 25.14 -17.63 2.08
C GLY A 79 26.01 -18.61 2.88
N GLU A 80 25.66 -19.90 2.88
CA GLU A 80 26.45 -20.95 3.53
C GLU A 80 27.72 -21.34 2.73
N THR A 81 27.78 -21.02 1.44
CA THR A 81 28.91 -21.32 0.54
C THR A 81 29.76 -20.10 0.20
N LEU A 82 29.23 -18.90 0.43
CA LEU A 82 29.91 -17.65 0.22
C LEU A 82 30.91 -17.35 1.33
N SER A 83 32.02 -16.71 0.99
CA SER A 83 32.98 -16.25 1.98
C SER A 83 32.44 -15.04 2.75
N GLN A 84 32.94 -14.83 3.97
CA GLN A 84 32.57 -13.67 4.79
C GLN A 84 32.85 -12.32 4.09
N ALA A 85 33.86 -12.27 3.21
CA ALA A 85 34.19 -11.07 2.43
C ALA A 85 33.13 -10.79 1.34
N GLU A 86 32.63 -11.83 0.68
CA GLU A 86 31.57 -11.70 -0.34
C GLU A 86 30.23 -11.32 0.29
N ILE A 87 29.91 -11.85 1.47
CA ILE A 87 28.73 -11.47 2.23
C ILE A 87 28.79 -9.98 2.63
N ALA A 88 29.94 -9.52 3.13
CA ALA A 88 30.14 -8.11 3.49
C ALA A 88 30.03 -7.17 2.28
N GLN A 89 30.56 -7.57 1.12
CA GLN A 89 30.45 -6.79 -0.11
C GLN A 89 29.00 -6.68 -0.57
N MET A 90 28.24 -7.78 -0.58
CA MET A 90 26.83 -7.76 -0.98
C MET A 90 25.95 -6.96 -0.01
N GLN A 91 26.23 -6.99 1.29
CA GLN A 91 25.56 -6.13 2.25
C GLN A 91 25.87 -4.65 2.01
N LYS A 92 27.11 -4.33 1.62
CA LYS A 92 27.50 -2.98 1.23
C LYS A 92 26.83 -2.55 -0.08
N ASP A 93 26.76 -3.42 -1.08
CA ASP A 93 26.10 -3.13 -2.36
C ASP A 93 24.62 -2.79 -2.16
N ILE A 94 23.93 -3.42 -1.21
CA ILE A 94 22.55 -3.07 -0.82
C ILE A 94 22.49 -1.66 -0.19
N GLN A 95 23.46 -1.32 0.66
CA GLN A 95 23.52 -0.02 1.35
C GLN A 95 23.83 1.12 0.36
N ASP A 96 24.83 0.93 -0.49
CA ASP A 96 25.28 1.92 -1.49
C ASP A 96 24.24 2.15 -2.59
N LYS A 97 23.33 1.20 -2.80
CA LYS A 97 22.17 1.30 -3.70
C LYS A 97 21.00 2.11 -3.11
N SER A 98 21.17 2.87 -2.01
CA SER A 98 20.10 3.65 -1.32
C SER A 98 19.96 5.10 -1.77
#